data_AF-A0A520DXF9-F1
#
_entry.id   AF-A0A520DXF9-F1
#
_cell.length_a   1.000
_cell.length_b   1.000
_cell.length_c   1.000
_cell.angle_alpha   90.00
_cell.angle_beta   90.00
_cell.angle_gamma   90.00
#
_symmetry.space_group_name_H-M   'P 1'
#
loop_
_entity.id
_entity.type
_entity.pdbx_description
1 polymer ?
#
loop_
_entity_poly.entity_id
_entity_poly.type
_entity_poly.pdbx_seq_one_letter_code
_entity_poly.pdbx_strand_id
1 'polypeptide(L)'
;DISSLAIALDFLNLQNQHQKKTLILSDIYETGKNNDVLYAEVAALIQHKNVDRLIGIGPNISAFVDLFTLDKCFYESTQSFIEDLPAVHFGNETILIKGARRFEFERISKLLTQKIHDTVLEVNLNALAANLQFYRSKLNDGVKVMAMVKAFSYGSGSFEIANLLQYHKVDYLAVAYADEGIALRKAGISLPIMVMSPEPSAFDAIVKYQLEPEIYNSYVLKSFLNFLPPNTNDFPIHLKLDTGMHRLGFEKNEIPELLEILNDSQKLKIISIFTHLVASADEIHDEYTRHQLKEYEEIYTELNEQLDYKPLRHALNTSGITRWPSAQLDMVRLGIGLYGFDSALKNNQGLQTVAVLKTTVTQVKELSAGETVGYSRNGVMPVGGKIATVKIGYADGYSRAFGNGVGKMLLNGNLVPTIGSICMDMCMLNVTSLNVKTGDEVIVFNEQHTIVDLANQIDTIPYEILTNISQRVKRVYFYE
;
A
#
# COMPACT_ATOMS: atom_id res chain seq x y z
N ASP A 1 8.14 -21.07 -18.40
CA ASP A 1 7.21 -22.02 -19.04
C ASP A 1 5.90 -21.29 -19.36
N ILE A 2 5.02 -21.91 -20.13
CA ILE A 2 3.71 -21.33 -20.49
C ILE A 2 2.82 -21.14 -19.26
N SER A 3 2.84 -22.06 -18.30
CA SER A 3 2.01 -21.99 -17.10
C SER A 3 2.29 -20.72 -16.27
N SER A 4 3.56 -20.40 -16.05
CA SER A 4 3.95 -19.16 -15.35
C SER A 4 3.64 -17.90 -16.15
N LEU A 5 3.65 -17.95 -17.48
CA LEU A 5 3.17 -16.84 -18.32
C LEU A 5 1.65 -16.66 -18.17
N ALA A 6 0.87 -17.75 -18.16
CA ALA A 6 -0.58 -17.69 -17.99
C ALA A 6 -0.97 -17.04 -16.66
N ILE A 7 -0.31 -17.43 -15.56
CA ILE A 7 -0.53 -16.83 -14.23
C ILE A 7 -0.20 -15.33 -14.24
N ALA A 8 0.93 -14.96 -14.87
CA ALA A 8 1.34 -13.56 -14.96
C ALA A 8 0.36 -12.72 -15.79
N LEU A 9 -0.17 -13.28 -16.88
CA LEU A 9 -1.19 -12.63 -17.71
C LEU A 9 -2.54 -12.53 -17.00
N ASP A 10 -2.91 -13.51 -16.19
CA ASP A 10 -4.09 -13.41 -15.32
C ASP A 10 -3.93 -12.28 -14.30
N PHE A 11 -2.75 -12.16 -13.70
CA PHE A 11 -2.45 -11.04 -12.81
C PHE A 11 -2.49 -9.69 -13.54
N LEU A 12 -1.92 -9.59 -14.74
CA LEU A 12 -2.00 -8.39 -15.59
C LEU A 12 -3.46 -8.00 -15.89
N ASN A 13 -4.33 -8.99 -16.13
CA ASN A 13 -5.74 -8.75 -16.44
C ASN A 13 -6.57 -8.28 -15.25
N LEU A 14 -6.11 -8.52 -14.04
CA LEU A 14 -6.69 -7.92 -12.84
C LEU A 14 -6.31 -6.44 -12.70
N GLN A 15 -5.25 -5.97 -13.37
CA GLN A 15 -4.83 -4.57 -13.31
C GLN A 15 -5.62 -3.70 -14.30
N ASN A 16 -6.69 -3.05 -13.82
CA ASN A 16 -7.59 -2.22 -14.64
C ASN A 16 -7.26 -0.72 -14.63
N GLN A 17 -6.05 -0.35 -14.19
CA GLN A 17 -5.64 1.05 -14.09
C GLN A 17 -5.47 1.73 -15.45
N HIS A 18 -4.99 0.97 -16.43
CA HIS A 18 -4.77 1.43 -17.79
C HIS A 18 -5.48 0.48 -18.76
N GLN A 19 -6.11 1.06 -19.78
CA GLN A 19 -6.77 0.27 -20.82
C GLN A 19 -5.77 -0.53 -21.65
N LYS A 20 -4.59 0.07 -21.91
CA LYS A 20 -3.53 -0.54 -22.71
C LYS A 20 -2.63 -1.43 -21.85
N LYS A 21 -2.41 -2.67 -22.31
CA LYS A 21 -1.57 -3.70 -21.68
C LYS A 21 -0.43 -4.08 -22.60
N THR A 22 0.80 -3.93 -22.10
CA THR A 22 2.01 -4.28 -22.83
C THR A 22 2.73 -5.43 -22.15
N LEU A 23 3.08 -6.45 -22.93
CA LEU A 23 3.88 -7.59 -22.49
C LEU A 23 5.30 -7.47 -23.05
N ILE A 24 6.31 -7.42 -22.18
CA ILE A 24 7.71 -7.62 -22.55
C ILE A 24 8.07 -9.07 -22.22
N LEU A 25 8.27 -9.89 -23.26
CA LEU A 25 8.43 -11.33 -23.13
C LEU A 25 9.78 -11.79 -23.69
N SER A 26 10.58 -12.49 -22.89
CA SER A 26 11.78 -13.17 -23.42
C SER A 26 11.41 -14.46 -24.16
N ASP A 27 12.40 -15.07 -24.83
CA ASP A 27 12.30 -16.48 -25.21
C ASP A 27 11.81 -17.36 -24.04
N ILE A 28 10.87 -18.26 -24.34
CA ILE A 28 10.40 -19.29 -23.43
C ILE A 28 11.10 -20.60 -23.80
N TYR A 29 11.55 -21.32 -22.77
CA TYR A 29 12.14 -22.64 -22.91
C TYR A 29 11.27 -23.62 -22.13
N GLU A 30 10.66 -24.56 -22.85
CA GLU A 30 9.79 -25.58 -22.27
C GLU A 30 10.27 -26.95 -22.71
N THR A 31 10.67 -27.78 -21.73
CA THR A 31 11.18 -29.12 -21.97
C THR A 31 10.10 -29.98 -22.62
N GLY A 32 10.43 -30.64 -23.73
CA GLY A 32 9.53 -31.58 -24.40
C GLY A 32 8.58 -30.98 -25.45
N LYS A 33 8.69 -29.67 -25.74
CA LYS A 33 7.95 -29.01 -26.84
C LYS A 33 8.90 -28.46 -27.89
N ASN A 34 8.53 -28.60 -29.17
CA ASN A 34 9.17 -27.87 -30.26
C ASN A 34 8.70 -26.41 -30.25
N ASN A 35 9.57 -25.49 -30.69
CA ASN A 35 9.32 -24.05 -30.77
C ASN A 35 8.07 -23.72 -31.59
N ASP A 36 7.80 -24.44 -32.69
CA ASP A 36 6.60 -24.19 -33.52
C ASP A 36 5.29 -24.33 -32.71
N VAL A 37 5.20 -25.40 -31.91
CA VAL A 37 4.05 -25.68 -31.05
C VAL A 37 4.02 -24.71 -29.88
N LEU A 38 5.17 -24.47 -29.26
CA LEU A 38 5.31 -23.58 -28.12
C LEU A 38 4.85 -22.15 -28.44
N TYR A 39 5.33 -21.55 -29.53
CA TYR A 39 4.98 -20.16 -29.86
C TYR A 39 3.58 -20.02 -30.45
N ALA A 40 3.00 -21.06 -31.04
CA ALA A 40 1.58 -21.09 -31.38
C ALA A 40 0.70 -21.03 -30.12
N GLU A 41 1.03 -21.81 -29.09
CA GLU A 41 0.34 -21.77 -27.79
C GLU A 41 0.52 -20.41 -27.10
N VAL A 42 1.73 -19.84 -27.14
CA VAL A 42 2.01 -18.51 -26.55
C VAL A 42 1.21 -17.42 -27.28
N ALA A 43 1.16 -17.42 -28.60
CA ALA A 43 0.38 -16.46 -29.38
C ALA A 43 -1.12 -16.57 -29.06
N ALA A 44 -1.66 -17.79 -29.01
CA ALA A 44 -3.05 -18.03 -28.63
C ALA A 44 -3.35 -17.56 -27.20
N LEU A 45 -2.43 -17.80 -26.26
CA LEU A 45 -2.57 -17.35 -24.88
C LEU A 45 -2.57 -15.82 -24.77
N ILE A 46 -1.63 -15.14 -25.43
CA ILE A 46 -1.54 -13.67 -25.43
C ILE A 46 -2.81 -13.05 -26.03
N GLN A 47 -3.33 -13.62 -27.13
CA GLN A 47 -4.57 -13.18 -27.76
C GLN A 47 -5.78 -13.41 -26.84
N HIS A 48 -5.91 -14.60 -26.24
CA HIS A 48 -6.99 -14.92 -25.32
C HIS A 48 -6.98 -14.04 -24.07
N LYS A 49 -5.80 -13.61 -23.62
CA LYS A 49 -5.63 -12.73 -22.46
C LYS A 49 -5.72 -11.24 -22.80
N ASN A 50 -6.10 -10.86 -24.04
CA ASN A 50 -6.31 -9.47 -24.46
C ASN A 50 -5.12 -8.54 -24.18
N VAL A 51 -3.91 -8.96 -24.56
CA VAL A 51 -2.73 -8.07 -24.54
C VAL A 51 -2.74 -7.18 -25.78
N ASP A 52 -2.57 -5.88 -25.60
CA ASP A 52 -2.61 -4.90 -26.70
C ASP A 52 -1.29 -4.81 -27.46
N ARG A 53 -0.16 -4.94 -26.75
CA ARG A 53 1.18 -4.81 -27.33
C ARG A 53 2.17 -5.84 -26.80
N LEU A 54 3.03 -6.36 -27.68
CA LEU A 54 4.08 -7.34 -27.37
C LEU A 54 5.46 -6.78 -27.75
N ILE A 55 6.38 -6.82 -26.79
CA ILE A 55 7.81 -6.60 -27.01
C ILE A 55 8.51 -7.94 -26.80
N GLY A 56 8.83 -8.65 -27.88
CA GLY A 56 9.53 -9.93 -27.83
C GLY A 56 11.05 -9.77 -27.80
N ILE A 57 11.75 -10.47 -26.91
CA ILE A 57 13.21 -10.38 -26.79
C ILE A 57 13.84 -11.78 -26.81
N GLY A 58 14.59 -12.07 -27.87
CA GLY A 58 15.32 -13.30 -28.08
C GLY A 58 15.14 -13.86 -29.49
N PRO A 59 16.08 -14.71 -29.95
CA PRO A 59 16.09 -15.22 -31.31
C PRO A 59 14.90 -16.16 -31.59
N ASN A 60 14.44 -16.93 -30.59
CA ASN A 60 13.37 -17.89 -30.83
C ASN A 60 12.03 -17.17 -30.99
N ILE A 61 11.64 -16.30 -30.07
CA ILE A 61 10.37 -15.57 -30.17
C ILE A 61 10.32 -14.67 -31.42
N SER A 62 11.46 -14.08 -31.79
CA SER A 62 11.58 -13.25 -33.00
C SER A 62 11.39 -14.04 -34.29
N ALA A 63 11.82 -15.31 -34.34
CA ALA A 63 11.61 -16.18 -35.49
C ALA A 63 10.12 -16.51 -35.75
N PHE A 64 9.25 -16.33 -34.75
CA PHE A 64 7.81 -16.59 -34.83
C PHE A 64 6.97 -15.30 -34.82
N VAL A 65 7.54 -14.17 -35.25
CA VAL A 65 6.85 -12.88 -35.30
C VAL A 65 5.48 -12.94 -36.00
N ASP A 66 5.33 -13.75 -37.03
CA ASP A 66 4.11 -13.87 -37.83
C ASP A 66 2.93 -14.48 -37.08
N LEU A 67 3.16 -15.19 -35.97
CA LEU A 67 2.09 -15.76 -35.15
C LEU A 67 1.35 -14.71 -34.31
N PHE A 68 1.96 -13.54 -34.08
CA PHE A 68 1.39 -12.50 -33.23
C PHE A 68 0.68 -11.44 -34.08
N THR A 69 -0.62 -11.23 -33.88
CA THR A 69 -1.43 -10.30 -34.71
C THR A 69 -1.66 -8.92 -34.08
N LEU A 70 -1.13 -8.68 -32.88
CA LEU A 70 -1.25 -7.43 -32.13
C LEU A 70 -0.08 -6.45 -32.41
N ASP A 71 -0.10 -5.26 -31.80
CA ASP A 71 0.99 -4.27 -31.90
C ASP A 71 2.29 -4.89 -31.36
N LYS A 72 3.34 -5.00 -32.17
CA LYS A 72 4.49 -5.84 -31.82
C LYS A 72 5.83 -5.26 -32.26
N CYS A 73 6.84 -5.41 -31.41
CA CYS A 73 8.25 -5.20 -31.76
C CYS A 73 9.13 -6.32 -31.19
N PHE A 74 10.25 -6.60 -31.86
CA PHE A 74 11.13 -7.72 -31.54
C PHE A 74 12.59 -7.30 -31.53
N TYR A 75 13.35 -7.89 -30.62
CA TYR A 75 14.78 -7.63 -30.43
C TYR A 75 15.51 -8.96 -30.25
N GLU A 76 16.69 -9.10 -30.88
CA GLU A 76 17.51 -10.32 -30.78
C GLU A 76 18.05 -10.56 -29.36
N SER A 77 18.23 -9.49 -28.57
CA SER A 77 18.78 -9.56 -27.22
C SER A 77 18.26 -8.46 -26.31
N THR A 78 18.43 -8.65 -25.00
CA THR A 78 18.16 -7.62 -23.99
C THR A 78 18.98 -6.36 -24.25
N GLN A 79 20.23 -6.49 -24.70
CA GLN A 79 21.11 -5.36 -24.98
C GLN A 79 20.58 -4.51 -26.13
N SER A 80 20.16 -5.13 -27.24
CA SER A 80 19.57 -4.40 -28.38
C SER A 80 18.28 -3.68 -28.01
N PHE A 81 17.46 -4.26 -27.12
CA PHE A 81 16.28 -3.57 -26.62
C PHE A 81 16.63 -2.39 -25.73
N ILE A 82 17.61 -2.54 -24.82
CA ILE A 82 18.07 -1.48 -23.94
C ILE A 82 18.60 -0.27 -24.72
N GLU A 83 19.33 -0.51 -25.81
CA GLU A 83 19.86 0.55 -26.68
C GLU A 83 18.76 1.31 -27.42
N ASP A 84 17.67 0.63 -27.80
CA ASP A 84 16.51 1.22 -28.48
C ASP A 84 15.44 1.78 -27.51
N LEU A 85 15.50 1.41 -26.23
CA LEU A 85 14.57 1.84 -25.18
C LEU A 85 14.35 3.37 -25.13
N PRO A 86 15.33 4.25 -25.43
CA PRO A 86 15.12 5.68 -25.62
C PRO A 86 13.99 6.04 -26.59
N ALA A 87 13.90 5.33 -27.73
CA ALA A 87 12.94 5.55 -28.81
C ALA A 87 11.59 4.83 -28.59
N VAL A 88 11.56 3.82 -27.73
CA VAL A 88 10.32 3.12 -27.39
C VAL A 88 9.43 4.00 -26.51
N HIS A 89 8.26 4.37 -27.04
CA HIS A 89 7.27 5.14 -26.30
C HIS A 89 6.41 4.23 -25.42
N PHE A 90 6.34 4.58 -24.13
CA PHE A 90 5.37 4.05 -23.19
C PHE A 90 4.47 5.18 -22.67
N GLY A 91 3.16 4.97 -22.64
CA GLY A 91 2.21 6.00 -22.18
C GLY A 91 0.86 5.44 -21.79
N ASN A 92 0.45 5.68 -20.53
CA ASN A 92 -0.83 5.24 -19.96
C ASN A 92 -1.12 3.75 -20.21
N GLU A 93 -0.13 2.90 -19.92
CA GLU A 93 -0.22 1.45 -20.14
C GLU A 93 0.36 0.66 -18.97
N THR A 94 -0.21 -0.51 -18.69
CA THR A 94 0.31 -1.46 -17.70
C THR A 94 1.31 -2.39 -18.40
N ILE A 95 2.54 -2.44 -17.90
CA ILE A 95 3.63 -3.24 -18.50
C ILE A 95 3.88 -4.49 -17.65
N LEU A 96 3.67 -5.67 -18.24
CA LEU A 96 4.11 -6.94 -17.67
C LEU A 96 5.47 -7.31 -18.25
N ILE A 97 6.48 -7.48 -17.40
CA ILE A 97 7.82 -7.90 -17.81
C ILE A 97 7.99 -9.36 -17.39
N LYS A 98 8.13 -10.28 -18.35
CA LYS A 98 8.32 -11.70 -18.09
C LYS A 98 9.51 -12.23 -18.87
N GLY A 99 10.59 -12.57 -18.16
CA GLY A 99 11.82 -13.06 -18.77
C GLY A 99 12.43 -14.26 -18.06
N ALA A 100 13.09 -15.13 -18.83
CA ALA A 100 13.98 -16.14 -18.26
C ALA A 100 15.24 -15.48 -17.68
N ARG A 101 15.79 -16.01 -16.57
CA ARG A 101 16.93 -15.41 -15.84
C ARG A 101 18.11 -15.02 -16.73
N ARG A 102 18.42 -15.82 -17.75
CA ARG A 102 19.53 -15.56 -18.71
C ARG A 102 19.41 -14.24 -19.48
N PHE A 103 18.20 -13.68 -19.57
CA PHE A 103 17.94 -12.42 -20.27
C PHE A 103 18.06 -11.20 -19.36
N GLU A 104 18.24 -11.38 -18.04
CA GLU A 104 18.50 -10.29 -17.09
C GLU A 104 17.48 -9.13 -17.20
N PHE A 105 16.19 -9.44 -17.33
CA PHE A 105 15.13 -8.44 -17.49
C PHE A 105 15.00 -7.46 -16.30
N GLU A 106 15.62 -7.78 -15.16
CA GLU A 106 15.84 -6.84 -14.05
C GLU A 106 16.50 -5.53 -14.54
N ARG A 107 17.38 -5.61 -15.55
CA ARG A 107 18.01 -4.44 -16.19
C ARG A 107 16.99 -3.57 -16.92
N ILE A 108 16.03 -4.19 -17.61
CA ILE A 108 14.95 -3.48 -18.31
C ILE A 108 14.04 -2.79 -17.29
N SER A 109 13.61 -3.52 -16.25
CA SER A 109 12.81 -2.98 -15.15
C SER A 109 13.48 -1.75 -14.55
N LYS A 110 14.77 -1.85 -14.23
CA LYS A 110 15.57 -0.75 -13.69
C LYS A 110 15.62 0.46 -14.62
N LEU A 111 15.79 0.26 -15.93
CA LEU A 111 15.88 1.37 -16.90
C LEU A 111 14.53 2.07 -17.13
N LEU A 112 13.43 1.31 -17.21
CA LEU A 112 12.08 1.87 -17.29
C LEU A 112 11.78 2.74 -16.06
N THR A 113 12.27 2.32 -14.90
CA THR A 113 12.16 3.09 -13.66
C THR A 113 13.14 4.28 -13.61
N GLN A 114 14.39 4.12 -14.07
CA GLN A 114 15.44 5.16 -14.06
C GLN A 114 15.22 6.30 -15.05
N LYS A 115 14.54 6.06 -16.18
CA LYS A 115 14.17 7.12 -17.15
C LYS A 115 13.29 8.21 -16.52
N ILE A 116 12.76 7.96 -15.32
CA ILE A 116 11.96 8.88 -14.53
C ILE A 116 12.89 9.52 -13.49
N HIS A 117 13.62 10.57 -13.88
CA HIS A 117 14.59 11.29 -13.03
C HIS A 117 13.93 12.19 -11.95
N ASP A 118 12.92 11.68 -11.26
CA ASP A 118 12.09 12.43 -10.32
C ASP A 118 12.04 11.75 -8.94
N THR A 119 11.39 12.40 -7.97
CA THR A 119 11.11 11.81 -6.67
C THR A 119 10.05 10.74 -6.80
N VAL A 120 10.38 9.52 -6.40
CA VAL A 120 9.57 8.31 -6.60
C VAL A 120 9.45 7.53 -5.30
N LEU A 121 8.24 7.06 -5.01
CA LEU A 121 7.95 6.05 -4.01
C LEU A 121 7.80 4.70 -4.71
N GLU A 122 8.80 3.85 -4.60
CA GLU A 122 8.74 2.47 -5.10
C GLU A 122 8.02 1.59 -4.07
N VAL A 123 7.09 0.78 -4.54
CA VAL A 123 6.25 -0.11 -3.71
C VAL A 123 6.43 -1.55 -4.18
N ASN A 124 7.05 -2.35 -3.34
CA ASN A 124 7.30 -3.77 -3.56
C ASN A 124 6.06 -4.59 -3.18
N LEU A 125 5.30 -5.01 -4.19
CA LEU A 125 4.10 -5.81 -4.01
C LEU A 125 4.41 -7.25 -3.55
N ASN A 126 5.58 -7.79 -3.87
CA ASN A 126 6.03 -9.09 -3.34
C ASN A 126 6.25 -9.02 -1.83
N ALA A 127 6.90 -7.95 -1.35
CA ALA A 127 7.12 -7.73 0.08
C ALA A 127 5.79 -7.58 0.82
N LEU A 128 4.82 -6.87 0.23
CA LEU A 128 3.47 -6.74 0.79
C LEU A 128 2.77 -8.11 0.90
N ALA A 129 2.83 -8.92 -0.15
CA ALA A 129 2.28 -10.28 -0.13
C ALA A 129 2.98 -11.19 0.89
N ALA A 130 4.30 -11.08 1.04
CA ALA A 130 5.08 -11.81 2.04
C ALA A 130 4.67 -11.39 3.47
N ASN A 131 4.48 -10.09 3.71
CA ASN A 131 3.99 -9.58 5.00
C ASN A 131 2.59 -10.08 5.32
N LEU A 132 1.67 -10.07 4.34
CA LEU A 132 0.35 -10.69 4.50
C LEU A 132 0.45 -12.16 4.90
N GLN A 133 1.33 -12.92 4.23
CA GLN A 133 1.54 -14.33 4.54
C GLN A 133 2.16 -14.54 5.93
N PHE A 134 3.09 -13.67 6.34
CA PHE A 134 3.66 -13.68 7.69
C PHE A 134 2.56 -13.56 8.74
N TYR A 135 1.65 -12.59 8.60
CA TYR A 135 0.55 -12.44 9.55
C TYR A 135 -0.43 -13.60 9.50
N ARG A 136 -0.80 -14.09 8.30
CA ARG A 136 -1.65 -15.29 8.17
C ARG A 136 -1.06 -16.51 8.87
N SER A 137 0.26 -16.69 8.82
CA SER A 137 0.91 -17.82 9.49
C SER A 137 0.81 -17.78 11.03
N LYS A 138 0.44 -16.63 11.60
CA LYS A 138 0.19 -16.47 13.05
C LYS A 138 -1.28 -16.69 13.44
N LEU A 139 -2.18 -16.79 12.47
CA LEU A 139 -3.61 -16.91 12.73
C LEU A 139 -4.03 -18.37 12.88
N ASN A 140 -5.02 -18.60 13.74
CA ASN A 140 -5.69 -19.89 13.84
C ASN A 140 -6.52 -20.16 12.57
N ASP A 141 -6.75 -21.43 12.27
CA ASP A 141 -7.57 -21.83 11.13
C ASP A 141 -8.96 -21.18 11.18
N GLY A 142 -9.39 -20.61 10.05
CA GLY A 142 -10.69 -19.97 9.90
C GLY A 142 -10.77 -18.51 10.34
N VAL A 143 -9.73 -17.96 11.00
CA VAL A 143 -9.69 -16.53 11.35
C VAL A 143 -9.53 -15.69 10.08
N LYS A 144 -10.46 -14.77 9.88
CA LYS A 144 -10.49 -13.88 8.71
C LYS A 144 -9.50 -12.73 8.83
N VAL A 145 -9.13 -12.15 7.70
CA VAL A 145 -8.30 -10.95 7.65
C VAL A 145 -9.06 -9.80 6.98
N MET A 146 -9.20 -8.70 7.72
CA MET A 146 -9.59 -7.40 7.18
C MET A 146 -8.33 -6.56 6.97
N ALA A 147 -8.02 -6.21 5.72
CA ALA A 147 -6.90 -5.34 5.41
C ALA A 147 -7.33 -3.87 5.44
N MET A 148 -6.57 -3.05 6.16
CA MET A 148 -6.80 -1.60 6.24
C MET A 148 -6.11 -0.93 5.05
N VAL A 149 -6.90 -0.33 4.14
CA VAL A 149 -6.41 0.37 2.93
C VAL A 149 -6.79 1.85 2.91
N LYS A 150 -7.18 2.39 4.08
CA LYS A 150 -7.50 3.81 4.28
C LYS A 150 -6.31 4.74 4.01
N ALA A 151 -6.60 6.00 3.74
CA ALA A 151 -5.62 7.03 3.41
C ALA A 151 -4.73 6.62 2.23
N PHE A 152 -5.36 6.09 1.17
CA PHE A 152 -4.67 5.54 -0.01
C PHE A 152 -3.65 4.46 0.34
N SER A 153 -4.06 3.49 1.18
CA SER A 153 -3.17 2.43 1.67
C SER A 153 -1.94 3.02 2.36
N TYR A 154 -2.19 3.91 3.32
CA TYR A 154 -1.15 4.65 4.06
C TYR A 154 -0.18 5.39 3.11
N GLY A 155 -0.73 6.10 2.12
CA GLY A 155 0.03 6.88 1.13
C GLY A 155 0.69 6.05 0.01
N SER A 156 0.63 4.72 0.08
CA SER A 156 1.35 3.82 -0.82
C SER A 156 0.60 3.51 -2.12
N GLY A 157 -0.73 3.67 -2.20
CA GLY A 157 -1.53 3.38 -3.40
C GLY A 157 -2.85 2.70 -3.12
N SER A 158 -3.98 3.21 -3.62
CA SER A 158 -5.29 2.64 -3.29
C SER A 158 -5.58 1.36 -4.07
N PHE A 159 -5.66 1.44 -5.39
CA PHE A 159 -6.16 0.35 -6.23
C PHE A 159 -5.20 -0.83 -6.31
N GLU A 160 -3.92 -0.57 -6.57
CA GLU A 160 -2.90 -1.60 -6.83
C GLU A 160 -2.75 -2.53 -5.62
N ILE A 161 -2.74 -1.96 -4.43
CA ILE A 161 -2.66 -2.70 -3.16
C ILE A 161 -3.97 -3.44 -2.90
N ALA A 162 -5.13 -2.80 -3.05
CA ALA A 162 -6.42 -3.47 -2.86
C ALA A 162 -6.61 -4.65 -3.83
N ASN A 163 -6.17 -4.51 -5.08
CA ASN A 163 -6.25 -5.53 -6.10
C ASN A 163 -5.31 -6.70 -5.81
N LEU A 164 -4.08 -6.42 -5.36
CA LEU A 164 -3.17 -7.45 -4.87
C LEU A 164 -3.78 -8.22 -3.69
N LEU A 165 -4.34 -7.52 -2.70
CA LEU A 165 -4.99 -8.14 -1.54
C LEU A 165 -6.19 -9.00 -1.94
N GLN A 166 -6.98 -8.55 -2.93
CA GLN A 166 -8.05 -9.34 -3.54
C GLN A 166 -7.53 -10.60 -4.24
N TYR A 167 -6.47 -10.48 -5.04
CA TYR A 167 -5.81 -11.62 -5.66
C TYR A 167 -5.31 -12.65 -4.63
N HIS A 168 -4.77 -12.16 -3.51
CA HIS A 168 -4.39 -12.97 -2.36
C HIS A 168 -5.56 -13.37 -1.44
N LYS A 169 -6.81 -13.14 -1.85
CA LYS A 169 -8.04 -13.57 -1.18
C LYS A 169 -8.15 -13.10 0.27
N VAL A 170 -7.82 -11.85 0.55
CA VAL A 170 -8.16 -11.22 1.84
C VAL A 170 -9.69 -11.18 1.98
N ASP A 171 -10.21 -11.34 3.20
CA ASP A 171 -11.66 -11.48 3.42
C ASP A 171 -12.40 -10.14 3.30
N TYR A 172 -11.81 -9.06 3.82
CA TYR A 172 -12.40 -7.72 3.87
C TYR A 172 -11.36 -6.65 3.57
N LEU A 173 -11.83 -5.53 3.03
CA LEU A 173 -11.09 -4.27 3.05
C LEU A 173 -11.79 -3.27 3.97
N ALA A 174 -11.02 -2.34 4.55
CA ALA A 174 -11.57 -1.23 5.31
C ALA A 174 -10.95 0.10 4.86
N VAL A 175 -11.82 1.08 4.64
CA VAL A 175 -11.50 2.45 4.22
C VAL A 175 -12.02 3.46 5.26
N ALA A 176 -11.46 4.67 5.28
CA ALA A 176 -11.92 5.70 6.21
C ALA A 176 -13.28 6.28 5.78
N TYR A 177 -13.39 6.62 4.50
CA TYR A 177 -14.52 7.37 3.94
C TYR A 177 -15.14 6.66 2.73
N ALA A 178 -16.40 6.97 2.44
CA ALA A 178 -17.13 6.35 1.33
C ALA A 178 -16.43 6.57 -0.02
N ASP A 179 -15.86 7.76 -0.27
CA ASP A 179 -15.17 8.09 -1.53
C ASP A 179 -14.00 7.14 -1.85
N GLU A 180 -13.25 6.71 -0.83
CA GLU A 180 -12.19 5.71 -0.98
C GLU A 180 -12.79 4.36 -1.44
N GLY A 181 -13.89 3.93 -0.82
CA GLY A 181 -14.60 2.70 -1.18
C GLY A 181 -15.19 2.76 -2.59
N ILE A 182 -15.76 3.91 -2.99
CA ILE A 182 -16.28 4.14 -4.35
C ILE A 182 -15.15 4.02 -5.38
N ALA A 183 -13.99 4.61 -5.10
CA ALA A 183 -12.84 4.52 -5.99
C ALA A 183 -12.40 3.06 -6.20
N LEU A 184 -12.34 2.28 -5.12
CA LEU A 184 -12.02 0.84 -5.20
C LEU A 184 -13.07 0.06 -6.00
N ARG A 185 -14.36 0.30 -5.77
CA ARG A 185 -15.46 -0.33 -6.52
C ARG A 185 -15.38 -0.02 -8.01
N LYS A 186 -15.19 1.25 -8.38
CA LYS A 186 -15.03 1.66 -9.79
C LYS A 186 -13.82 1.04 -10.46
N ALA A 187 -12.77 0.73 -9.69
CA ALA A 187 -11.57 0.08 -10.19
C ALA A 187 -11.68 -1.46 -10.27
N GLY A 188 -12.82 -2.05 -9.86
CA GLY A 188 -13.11 -3.48 -10.01
C GLY A 188 -12.86 -4.32 -8.75
N ILE A 189 -12.74 -3.70 -7.58
CA ILE A 189 -12.66 -4.43 -6.31
C ILE A 189 -14.05 -4.95 -5.92
N SER A 190 -14.16 -6.26 -5.75
CA SER A 190 -15.39 -6.98 -5.41
C SER A 190 -15.43 -7.50 -3.98
N LEU A 191 -14.31 -7.44 -3.22
CA LEU A 191 -14.30 -7.78 -1.80
C LEU A 191 -15.29 -6.92 -1.00
N PRO A 192 -15.86 -7.42 0.12
CA PRO A 192 -16.55 -6.58 1.09
C PRO A 192 -15.68 -5.39 1.54
N ILE A 193 -16.28 -4.19 1.63
CA ILE A 193 -15.57 -2.95 2.01
C ILE A 193 -16.32 -2.29 3.16
N MET A 194 -15.69 -2.24 4.33
CA MET A 194 -16.16 -1.50 5.49
C MET A 194 -15.77 -0.02 5.38
N VAL A 195 -16.72 0.90 5.62
CA VAL A 195 -16.48 2.35 5.71
C VAL A 195 -16.53 2.77 7.16
N MET A 196 -15.40 3.23 7.71
CA MET A 196 -15.26 3.51 9.14
C MET A 196 -15.97 4.78 9.62
N SER A 197 -16.15 5.77 8.75
CA SER A 197 -16.74 7.06 9.09
C SER A 197 -17.88 7.40 8.12
N PRO A 198 -19.02 6.68 8.19
CA PRO A 198 -20.17 6.99 7.36
C PRO A 198 -20.84 8.29 7.83
N GLU A 199 -21.21 9.14 6.88
CA GLU A 199 -21.97 10.37 7.13
C GLU A 199 -23.27 10.36 6.33
N PRO A 200 -24.35 11.03 6.78
CA PRO A 200 -25.62 11.06 6.07
C PRO A 200 -25.53 11.51 4.60
N SER A 201 -24.63 12.43 4.30
CA SER A 201 -24.33 12.90 2.94
C SER A 201 -23.83 11.80 2.01
N ALA A 202 -23.22 10.74 2.55
CA ALA A 202 -22.63 9.63 1.81
C ALA A 202 -23.53 8.38 1.73
N PHE A 203 -24.70 8.36 2.37
CA PHE A 203 -25.54 7.16 2.44
C PHE A 203 -26.01 6.66 1.07
N ASP A 204 -26.36 7.56 0.15
CA ASP A 204 -26.70 7.19 -1.24
C ASP A 204 -25.55 6.43 -1.92
N ALA A 205 -24.32 6.95 -1.77
CA ALA A 205 -23.14 6.30 -2.30
C ALA A 205 -22.86 4.95 -1.63
N ILE A 206 -23.00 4.86 -0.31
CA ILE A 206 -22.80 3.61 0.45
C ILE A 206 -23.74 2.51 -0.06
N VAL A 207 -25.03 2.80 -0.23
CA VAL A 207 -26.00 1.84 -0.75
C VAL A 207 -25.73 1.51 -2.22
N LYS A 208 -25.52 2.53 -3.05
CA LYS A 208 -25.30 2.37 -4.49
C LYS A 208 -24.07 1.52 -4.82
N TYR A 209 -22.99 1.67 -4.05
CA TYR A 209 -21.72 0.97 -4.28
C TYR A 209 -21.53 -0.25 -3.38
N GLN A 210 -22.58 -0.68 -2.65
CA GLN A 210 -22.54 -1.86 -1.77
C GLN A 210 -21.34 -1.80 -0.80
N LEU A 211 -21.25 -0.69 -0.08
CA LEU A 211 -20.30 -0.48 1.01
C LEU A 211 -20.99 -0.76 2.35
N GLU A 212 -20.24 -1.24 3.34
CA GLU A 212 -20.76 -1.65 4.65
C GLU A 212 -20.38 -0.60 5.71
N PRO A 213 -21.33 0.20 6.25
CA PRO A 213 -21.01 1.27 7.18
C PRO A 213 -20.68 0.75 8.60
N GLU A 214 -19.68 1.36 9.21
CA GLU A 214 -19.40 1.29 10.66
C GLU A 214 -20.41 2.17 11.41
N ILE A 215 -21.27 1.54 12.23
CA ILE A 215 -22.25 2.22 13.08
C ILE A 215 -21.66 2.32 14.49
N TYR A 216 -21.43 3.55 14.94
CA TYR A 216 -20.72 3.83 16.18
C TYR A 216 -21.47 4.73 17.17
N ASN A 217 -22.67 5.21 16.81
CA ASN A 217 -23.56 5.93 17.72
C ASN A 217 -25.04 5.90 17.24
N SER A 218 -25.96 6.27 18.14
CA SER A 218 -27.41 6.27 17.88
C SER A 218 -27.83 7.25 16.77
N TYR A 219 -27.13 8.37 16.60
CA TYR A 219 -27.44 9.35 15.56
C TYR A 219 -27.23 8.76 14.16
N VAL A 220 -26.08 8.15 13.91
CA VAL A 220 -25.75 7.52 12.62
C VAL A 220 -26.71 6.35 12.37
N LEU A 221 -26.98 5.51 13.38
CA LEU A 221 -27.93 4.40 13.28
C LEU A 221 -29.33 4.87 12.86
N LYS A 222 -29.92 5.80 13.60
CA LYS A 222 -31.27 6.32 13.33
C LYS A 222 -31.32 7.02 11.96
N SER A 223 -30.30 7.80 11.63
CA SER A 223 -30.20 8.49 10.34
C SER A 223 -30.15 7.49 9.18
N PHE A 224 -29.38 6.41 9.32
CA PHE A 224 -29.25 5.40 8.28
C PHE A 224 -30.55 4.59 8.12
N LEU A 225 -31.19 4.19 9.23
CA LEU A 225 -32.49 3.52 9.23
C LEU A 225 -33.59 4.35 8.54
N ASN A 226 -33.60 5.67 8.77
CA ASN A 226 -34.53 6.61 8.16
C ASN A 226 -34.24 6.83 6.67
N PHE A 227 -32.96 6.81 6.28
CA PHE A 227 -32.56 6.92 4.89
C PHE A 227 -32.94 5.67 4.08
N LEU A 228 -32.77 4.48 4.66
CA LEU A 228 -33.05 3.22 3.96
C LEU A 228 -34.52 3.10 3.56
N PRO A 229 -34.82 2.70 2.30
CA PRO A 229 -36.18 2.42 1.87
C PRO A 229 -36.95 1.48 2.81
N PRO A 230 -38.30 1.61 2.93
CA PRO A 230 -39.10 0.75 3.79
C PRO A 230 -39.01 -0.74 3.48
N ASN A 231 -38.69 -1.11 2.24
CA ASN A 231 -38.57 -2.48 1.74
C ASN A 231 -37.13 -3.03 1.76
N THR A 232 -36.17 -2.27 2.28
CA THR A 232 -34.81 -2.78 2.51
C THR A 232 -34.86 -3.81 3.62
N ASN A 233 -34.27 -4.98 3.40
CA ASN A 233 -34.03 -5.98 4.43
C ASN A 233 -32.55 -6.33 4.47
N ASP A 234 -32.06 -6.62 5.67
CA ASP A 234 -30.71 -7.16 5.91
C ASP A 234 -29.55 -6.35 5.30
N PHE A 235 -29.63 -5.01 5.27
CA PHE A 235 -28.51 -4.20 4.81
C PHE A 235 -27.30 -4.41 5.74
N PRO A 236 -26.12 -4.81 5.23
CA PRO A 236 -24.97 -5.16 6.05
C PRO A 236 -24.38 -3.94 6.76
N ILE A 237 -24.19 -4.04 8.08
CA ILE A 237 -23.54 -3.03 8.91
C ILE A 237 -22.50 -3.65 9.85
N HIS A 238 -21.55 -2.85 10.32
CA HIS A 238 -20.60 -3.23 11.36
C HIS A 238 -20.82 -2.37 12.60
N LEU A 239 -21.08 -2.99 13.74
CA LEU A 239 -21.30 -2.28 15.00
C LEU A 239 -19.98 -2.10 15.74
N LYS A 240 -19.69 -0.86 16.15
CA LYS A 240 -18.49 -0.56 16.94
C LYS A 240 -18.81 -0.28 18.39
N LEU A 241 -18.05 -0.91 19.27
CA LEU A 241 -18.08 -0.71 20.70
C LEU A 241 -16.88 0.14 21.11
N ASP A 242 -17.09 1.01 22.09
CA ASP A 242 -16.02 1.69 22.78
C ASP A 242 -15.72 1.00 24.11
N THR A 243 -14.53 0.43 24.21
CA THR A 243 -14.02 -0.23 25.41
C THR A 243 -12.80 0.49 25.95
N GLY A 244 -12.69 1.80 25.71
CA GLY A 244 -11.62 2.66 26.26
C GLY A 244 -10.82 3.49 25.26
N MET A 245 -11.12 3.40 23.95
CA MET A 245 -10.45 4.28 22.97
C MET A 245 -11.02 5.70 23.01
N HIS A 246 -12.30 5.86 23.42
CA HIS A 246 -12.96 7.16 23.55
C HIS A 246 -12.88 8.03 22.29
N ARG A 247 -12.94 7.34 21.15
CA ARG A 247 -12.92 7.95 19.82
C ARG A 247 -14.27 7.85 19.15
N LEU A 248 -14.77 6.63 19.00
CA LEU A 248 -16.06 6.28 18.38
C LEU A 248 -16.44 4.88 18.87
N GLY A 249 -17.73 4.65 19.09
CA GLY A 249 -18.29 3.35 19.46
C GLY A 249 -19.34 3.52 20.54
N PHE A 250 -20.25 2.55 20.65
CA PHE A 250 -21.23 2.51 21.74
C PHE A 250 -20.56 2.06 23.03
N GLU A 251 -20.84 2.79 24.11
CA GLU A 251 -20.45 2.43 25.47
C GLU A 251 -21.49 1.48 26.10
N LYS A 252 -21.10 0.77 27.17
CA LYS A 252 -21.94 -0.25 27.83
C LYS A 252 -23.31 0.28 28.27
N ASN A 253 -23.38 1.53 28.71
CA ASN A 253 -24.62 2.19 29.14
C ASN A 253 -25.57 2.55 27.98
N GLU A 254 -25.10 2.54 26.73
CA GLU A 254 -25.91 2.84 25.54
C GLU A 254 -26.52 1.57 24.91
N ILE A 255 -26.06 0.39 25.32
CA ILE A 255 -26.48 -0.91 24.76
C ILE A 255 -27.99 -1.17 24.89
N PRO A 256 -28.66 -0.83 26.00
CA PRO A 256 -30.12 -0.99 26.07
C PRO A 256 -30.88 -0.17 25.01
N GLU A 257 -30.51 1.11 24.80
CA GLU A 257 -31.16 1.94 23.77
C GLU A 257 -30.85 1.40 22.37
N LEU A 258 -29.62 0.95 22.13
CA LEU A 258 -29.22 0.35 20.88
C LEU A 258 -30.07 -0.89 20.55
N LEU A 259 -30.29 -1.77 21.53
CA LEU A 259 -31.10 -2.98 21.36
C LEU A 259 -32.56 -2.66 21.05
N GLU A 260 -33.15 -1.65 21.70
CA GLU A 260 -34.51 -1.19 21.36
C GLU A 260 -34.62 -0.78 19.88
N ILE A 261 -33.67 0.01 19.39
CA ILE A 261 -33.65 0.47 17.99
C ILE A 261 -33.45 -0.68 17.00
N LEU A 262 -32.58 -1.63 17.33
CA LEU A 262 -32.28 -2.78 16.47
C LEU A 262 -33.45 -3.76 16.40
N ASN A 263 -34.14 -4.01 17.51
CA ASN A 263 -35.28 -4.92 17.57
C ASN A 263 -36.51 -4.38 16.81
N ASP A 264 -36.65 -3.06 16.71
CA ASP A 264 -37.75 -2.39 15.99
C ASP A 264 -37.55 -2.37 14.46
N SER A 265 -36.45 -2.92 13.92
CA SER A 265 -36.13 -2.85 12.50
C SER A 265 -35.50 -4.11 11.93
N GLN A 266 -36.09 -4.64 10.85
CA GLN A 266 -35.51 -5.72 10.04
C GLN A 266 -34.64 -5.21 8.88
N LYS A 267 -34.42 -3.89 8.78
CA LYS A 267 -33.71 -3.29 7.65
C LYS A 267 -32.22 -3.60 7.63
N LEU A 268 -31.64 -3.97 8.77
CA LEU A 268 -30.19 -4.06 8.96
C LEU A 268 -29.78 -5.48 9.35
N LYS A 269 -28.58 -5.88 8.94
CA LYS A 269 -27.91 -7.11 9.36
C LYS A 269 -26.55 -6.76 9.92
N ILE A 270 -26.31 -7.12 11.18
CA ILE A 270 -25.03 -6.86 11.86
C ILE A 270 -24.02 -7.92 11.43
N ILE A 271 -23.15 -7.56 10.49
CA ILE A 271 -22.13 -8.49 9.96
C ILE A 271 -21.02 -8.71 10.98
N SER A 272 -20.62 -7.65 11.70
CA SER A 272 -19.67 -7.78 12.80
C SER A 272 -19.93 -6.81 13.95
N ILE A 273 -19.42 -7.17 15.13
CA ILE A 273 -19.36 -6.34 16.32
C ILE A 273 -17.91 -6.27 16.77
N PHE A 274 -17.36 -5.07 16.99
CA PHE A 274 -15.93 -4.92 17.20
C PHE A 274 -15.52 -3.75 18.08
N THR A 275 -14.29 -3.81 18.61
CA THR A 275 -13.64 -2.71 19.35
C THR A 275 -12.23 -2.42 18.79
N HIS A 276 -11.60 -1.34 19.26
CA HIS A 276 -10.22 -0.98 18.97
C HIS A 276 -9.37 -0.92 20.24
N LEU A 277 -8.28 -1.68 20.27
CA LEU A 277 -7.35 -1.70 21.40
C LEU A 277 -6.48 -0.44 21.42
N VAL A 278 -6.30 0.14 22.60
CA VAL A 278 -5.55 1.39 22.82
C VAL A 278 -4.05 1.17 22.76
N ALA A 279 -3.58 0.15 23.48
CA ALA A 279 -2.16 -0.04 23.76
C ALA A 279 -1.69 -1.47 23.46
N SER A 280 -2.26 -2.11 22.43
CA SER A 280 -1.95 -3.50 22.08
C SER A 280 -0.47 -3.77 21.78
N ALA A 281 0.33 -2.73 21.48
CA ALA A 281 1.76 -2.82 21.24
C ALA A 281 2.63 -2.61 22.49
N ASP A 282 2.08 -2.07 23.58
CA ASP A 282 2.86 -1.61 24.74
C ASP A 282 2.64 -2.53 25.94
N GLU A 283 3.71 -3.23 26.34
CA GLU A 283 3.73 -4.17 27.47
C GLU A 283 3.33 -3.51 28.79
N ILE A 284 3.62 -2.23 28.99
CA ILE A 284 3.28 -1.53 30.24
C ILE A 284 1.76 -1.40 30.44
N HIS A 285 0.98 -1.56 29.38
CA HIS A 285 -0.47 -1.39 29.35
C HIS A 285 -1.23 -2.69 29.08
N ASP A 286 -0.60 -3.86 29.28
CA ASP A 286 -1.21 -5.15 29.03
C ASP A 286 -2.46 -5.42 29.88
N GLU A 287 -2.44 -5.04 31.16
CA GLU A 287 -3.61 -5.18 32.03
C GLU A 287 -4.80 -4.35 31.54
N TYR A 288 -4.53 -3.16 30.99
CA TYR A 288 -5.58 -2.36 30.38
C TYR A 288 -6.13 -3.05 29.12
N THR A 289 -5.26 -3.59 28.26
CA THR A 289 -5.69 -4.35 27.07
C THR A 289 -6.55 -5.57 27.45
N ARG A 290 -6.19 -6.31 28.52
CA ARG A 290 -7.03 -7.40 29.06
C ARG A 290 -8.40 -6.91 29.52
N HIS A 291 -8.44 -5.76 30.19
CA HIS A 291 -9.69 -5.13 30.61
C HIS A 291 -10.58 -4.78 29.41
N GLN A 292 -10.03 -4.15 28.37
CA GLN A 292 -10.77 -3.83 27.14
C GLN A 292 -11.38 -5.08 26.49
N LEU A 293 -10.60 -6.16 26.40
CA LEU A 293 -11.06 -7.42 25.80
C LEU A 293 -12.16 -8.09 26.63
N LYS A 294 -12.08 -8.00 27.96
CA LYS A 294 -13.11 -8.52 28.86
C LYS A 294 -14.42 -7.73 28.71
N GLU A 295 -14.33 -6.40 28.74
CA GLU A 295 -15.49 -5.53 28.56
C GLU A 295 -16.15 -5.73 27.20
N TYR A 296 -15.34 -5.86 26.15
CA TYR A 296 -15.82 -6.22 24.81
C TYR A 296 -16.63 -7.52 24.81
N GLU A 297 -16.12 -8.59 25.43
CA GLU A 297 -16.80 -9.89 25.46
C GLU A 297 -18.11 -9.84 26.25
N GLU A 298 -18.15 -9.07 27.34
CA GLU A 298 -19.39 -8.84 28.12
C GLU A 298 -20.47 -8.17 27.25
N ILE A 299 -20.14 -7.06 26.58
CA ILE A 299 -21.08 -6.33 25.73
C ILE A 299 -21.48 -7.15 24.50
N TYR A 300 -20.53 -7.86 23.87
CA TYR A 300 -20.82 -8.73 22.74
C TYR A 300 -21.81 -9.83 23.13
N THR A 301 -21.64 -10.44 24.31
CA THR A 301 -22.53 -11.51 24.78
C THR A 301 -23.95 -10.99 24.94
N GLU A 302 -24.12 -9.83 25.58
CA GLU A 302 -25.43 -9.17 25.75
C GLU A 302 -26.12 -8.88 24.41
N LEU A 303 -25.38 -8.33 23.44
CA LEU A 303 -25.90 -8.07 22.10
C LEU A 303 -26.26 -9.36 21.34
N ASN A 304 -25.38 -10.37 21.40
CA ASN A 304 -25.55 -11.61 20.66
C ASN A 304 -26.73 -12.45 21.17
N GLU A 305 -27.08 -12.37 22.45
CA GLU A 305 -28.26 -13.03 23.02
C GLU A 305 -29.59 -12.51 22.44
N GLN A 306 -29.60 -11.31 21.85
CA GLN A 306 -30.76 -10.71 21.20
C GLN A 306 -30.84 -10.98 19.68
N LEU A 307 -29.85 -11.67 19.12
CA LEU A 307 -29.77 -11.93 17.68
C LEU A 307 -29.95 -13.42 17.38
N ASP A 308 -30.75 -13.74 16.36
CA ASP A 308 -30.96 -15.13 15.89
C ASP A 308 -29.75 -15.72 15.15
N TYR A 309 -28.68 -14.95 15.02
CA TYR A 309 -27.44 -15.32 14.34
C TYR A 309 -26.25 -14.72 15.08
N LYS A 310 -25.05 -15.18 14.72
CA LYS A 310 -23.80 -14.75 15.38
C LYS A 310 -22.98 -13.80 14.49
N PRO A 311 -22.94 -12.49 14.79
CA PRO A 311 -22.06 -11.56 14.08
C PRO A 311 -20.58 -11.91 14.30
N LEU A 312 -19.74 -11.61 13.30
CA LEU A 312 -18.29 -11.76 13.41
C LEU A 312 -17.73 -10.86 14.52
N ARG A 313 -16.71 -11.34 15.22
CA ARG A 313 -15.97 -10.60 16.25
C ARG A 313 -14.58 -10.24 15.78
N HIS A 314 -14.15 -9.01 16.07
CA HIS A 314 -12.75 -8.61 15.84
C HIS A 314 -12.28 -7.50 16.78
N ALA A 315 -11.10 -7.67 17.40
CA ALA A 315 -10.52 -6.64 18.27
C ALA A 315 -9.09 -6.26 17.87
N LEU A 316 -8.33 -7.21 17.33
CA LEU A 316 -6.89 -7.06 17.12
C LEU A 316 -6.58 -6.17 15.92
N ASN A 317 -5.73 -5.17 16.16
CA ASN A 317 -4.95 -4.47 15.14
C ASN A 317 -3.64 -5.26 14.85
N THR A 318 -2.76 -4.72 13.99
CA THR A 318 -1.45 -5.33 13.65
C THR A 318 -0.69 -5.86 14.88
N SER A 319 -0.41 -5.02 15.87
CA SER A 319 0.35 -5.43 17.06
C SER A 319 -0.44 -6.38 17.96
N GLY A 320 -1.78 -6.27 17.94
CA GLY A 320 -2.69 -7.23 18.55
C GLY A 320 -2.46 -8.65 18.04
N ILE A 321 -2.35 -8.83 16.71
CA ILE A 321 -2.10 -10.15 16.10
C ILE A 321 -0.80 -10.76 16.62
N THR A 322 0.23 -9.94 16.80
CA THR A 322 1.55 -10.40 17.26
C THR A 322 1.56 -10.73 18.77
N ARG A 323 0.94 -9.89 19.62
CA ARG A 323 1.06 -10.00 21.09
C ARG A 323 -0.09 -10.74 21.77
N TRP A 324 -1.25 -10.83 21.14
CA TRP A 324 -2.49 -11.34 21.74
C TRP A 324 -3.11 -12.49 20.93
N PRO A 325 -2.37 -13.59 20.65
CA PRO A 325 -2.86 -14.68 19.79
C PRO A 325 -4.09 -15.41 20.34
N SER A 326 -4.35 -15.34 21.65
CA SER A 326 -5.57 -15.91 22.25
C SER A 326 -6.84 -15.08 22.01
N ALA A 327 -6.71 -13.84 21.52
CA ALA A 327 -7.81 -12.90 21.32
C ALA A 327 -8.07 -12.61 19.83
N GLN A 328 -7.73 -13.54 18.94
CA GLN A 328 -7.93 -13.39 17.48
C GLN A 328 -9.41 -13.32 17.08
N LEU A 329 -10.29 -13.92 17.90
CA LEU A 329 -11.73 -13.95 17.66
C LEU A 329 -12.04 -14.55 16.28
N ASP A 330 -12.94 -13.93 15.50
CA ASP A 330 -13.36 -14.47 14.19
C ASP A 330 -12.66 -13.75 13.02
N MET A 331 -12.12 -12.55 13.25
CA MET A 331 -11.40 -11.75 12.27
C MET A 331 -10.36 -10.84 12.93
N VAL A 332 -9.26 -10.55 12.23
CA VAL A 332 -8.25 -9.56 12.66
C VAL A 332 -8.14 -8.42 11.66
N ARG A 333 -7.72 -7.24 12.13
CA ARG A 333 -7.53 -6.05 11.28
C ARG A 333 -6.05 -5.77 11.08
N LEU A 334 -5.58 -5.97 9.87
CA LEU A 334 -4.18 -5.82 9.51
C LEU A 334 -3.96 -4.51 8.74
N GLY A 335 -3.22 -3.57 9.33
CA GLY A 335 -2.90 -2.27 8.74
C GLY A 335 -1.41 -2.14 8.44
N ILE A 336 -0.68 -1.38 9.27
CA ILE A 336 0.73 -1.02 9.03
C ILE A 336 1.67 -2.24 8.88
N GLY A 337 1.29 -3.38 9.46
CA GLY A 337 2.02 -4.64 9.30
C GLY A 337 2.16 -5.09 7.85
N LEU A 338 1.18 -4.77 6.98
CA LEU A 338 1.30 -5.04 5.54
C LEU A 338 2.49 -4.30 4.93
N TYR A 339 2.85 -3.14 5.45
CA TYR A 339 3.87 -2.24 4.92
C TYR A 339 5.25 -2.45 5.55
N GLY A 340 5.39 -3.46 6.39
CA GLY A 340 6.67 -3.85 6.95
C GLY A 340 6.93 -3.39 8.38
N PHE A 341 5.92 -2.86 9.09
CA PHE A 341 6.12 -2.30 10.42
C PHE A 341 5.17 -2.91 11.46
N ASP A 342 5.71 -3.21 12.63
CA ASP A 342 4.95 -3.62 13.81
C ASP A 342 5.78 -3.30 15.05
N SER A 343 5.34 -2.32 15.84
CA SER A 343 6.07 -1.93 17.06
C SER A 343 6.16 -3.05 18.10
N ALA A 344 5.31 -4.08 17.99
CA ALA A 344 5.40 -5.28 18.82
C ALA A 344 6.54 -6.23 18.42
N LEU A 345 7.07 -6.11 17.20
CA LEU A 345 8.17 -6.94 16.72
C LEU A 345 9.50 -6.22 16.96
N LYS A 346 10.40 -6.88 17.66
CA LYS A 346 11.77 -6.40 17.80
C LYS A 346 12.39 -6.23 16.41
N ASN A 347 12.77 -5.00 16.07
CA ASN A 347 13.36 -4.63 14.77
C ASN A 347 12.51 -5.08 13.55
N ASN A 348 11.18 -5.14 13.68
CA ASN A 348 10.27 -5.62 12.62
C ASN A 348 10.63 -7.01 12.07
N GLN A 349 11.23 -7.87 12.90
CA GLN A 349 11.74 -9.17 12.44
C GLN A 349 10.66 -10.02 11.77
N GLY A 350 10.97 -10.50 10.56
CA GLY A 350 10.07 -11.32 9.74
C GLY A 350 9.21 -10.51 8.76
N LEU A 351 9.18 -9.18 8.91
CA LEU A 351 8.56 -8.28 7.95
C LEU A 351 9.57 -7.78 6.92
N GLN A 352 9.09 -7.51 5.72
CA GLN A 352 9.86 -6.96 4.60
C GLN A 352 9.49 -5.50 4.37
N THR A 353 10.49 -4.69 4.05
CA THR A 353 10.29 -3.28 3.65
C THR A 353 9.50 -3.23 2.34
N VAL A 354 8.32 -2.60 2.39
CA VAL A 354 7.45 -2.49 1.21
C VAL A 354 7.75 -1.23 0.40
N ALA A 355 8.14 -0.15 1.04
CA ALA A 355 8.26 1.16 0.41
C ALA A 355 9.69 1.70 0.43
N VAL A 356 10.15 2.24 -0.69
CA VAL A 356 11.42 2.96 -0.83
C VAL A 356 11.14 4.33 -1.43
N LEU A 357 11.47 5.40 -0.71
CA LEU A 357 11.38 6.76 -1.24
C LEU A 357 12.77 7.22 -1.67
N LYS A 358 12.89 7.60 -2.93
CA LYS A 358 14.13 8.08 -3.51
C LYS A 358 13.93 9.30 -4.39
N THR A 359 15.00 10.06 -4.54
CA THR A 359 15.06 11.28 -5.32
C THR A 359 16.43 11.38 -6.00
N THR A 360 16.72 12.50 -6.65
CA THR A 360 17.98 12.72 -7.37
C THR A 360 18.60 14.07 -7.01
N VAL A 361 19.92 14.14 -7.12
CA VAL A 361 20.66 15.40 -7.01
C VAL A 361 20.37 16.27 -8.23
N THR A 362 19.83 17.47 -7.99
CA THR A 362 19.58 18.48 -9.03
C THR A 362 20.84 19.29 -9.32
N GLN A 363 21.51 19.73 -8.26
CA GLN A 363 22.66 20.63 -8.38
C GLN A 363 23.65 20.37 -7.26
N VAL A 364 24.94 20.45 -7.58
CA VAL A 364 26.02 20.50 -6.60
C VAL A 364 26.64 21.89 -6.64
N LYS A 365 26.87 22.50 -5.47
CA LYS A 365 27.54 23.80 -5.34
C LYS A 365 28.68 23.73 -4.34
N GLU A 366 29.79 24.37 -4.69
CA GLU A 366 30.86 24.70 -3.76
C GLU A 366 30.53 26.03 -3.09
N LEU A 367 30.69 26.06 -1.77
CA LEU A 367 30.43 27.22 -0.93
C LEU A 367 31.69 27.61 -0.15
N SER A 368 31.93 28.91 -0.07
CA SER A 368 33.04 29.48 0.70
C SER A 368 32.77 29.44 2.20
N ALA A 369 33.84 29.57 3.00
CA ALA A 369 33.72 29.69 4.45
C ALA A 369 32.84 30.88 4.86
N GLY A 370 31.90 30.63 5.78
CA GLY A 370 30.95 31.62 6.29
C GLY A 370 29.67 31.78 5.44
N GLU A 371 29.55 31.11 4.29
CA GLU A 371 28.33 31.16 3.50
C GLU A 371 27.16 30.44 4.19
N THR A 372 25.94 30.80 3.79
CA THR A 372 24.70 30.33 4.41
C THR A 372 23.77 29.68 3.40
N VAL A 373 22.93 28.73 3.86
CA VAL A 373 22.11 27.86 3.00
C VAL A 373 20.64 27.92 3.42
N GLY A 374 19.76 28.08 2.44
CA GLY A 374 18.30 28.01 2.61
C GLY A 374 17.66 29.25 3.25
N TYR A 375 16.36 29.15 3.52
CA TYR A 375 15.58 30.24 4.10
C TYR A 375 16.12 30.70 5.45
N SER A 376 15.96 32.01 5.69
CA SER A 376 16.43 32.70 6.90
C SER A 376 17.92 32.53 7.18
N ARG A 377 18.72 32.07 6.20
CA ARG A 377 20.15 31.79 6.36
C ARG A 377 20.43 30.79 7.50
N ASN A 378 19.50 29.87 7.74
CA ASN A 378 19.54 28.93 8.88
C ASN A 378 20.65 27.89 8.75
N GLY A 379 21.03 27.50 7.52
CA GLY A 379 22.21 26.68 7.29
C GLY A 379 23.46 27.55 7.25
N VAL A 380 24.54 27.12 7.89
CA VAL A 380 25.82 27.83 7.89
C VAL A 380 26.92 26.86 7.49
N MET A 381 27.87 27.31 6.68
CA MET A 381 29.06 26.57 6.26
C MET A 381 30.32 27.22 6.88
N PRO A 382 30.67 26.94 8.15
CA PRO A 382 31.73 27.67 8.85
C PRO A 382 33.10 27.58 8.16
N VAL A 383 33.39 26.42 7.57
CA VAL A 383 34.66 26.13 6.88
C VAL A 383 34.51 26.05 5.36
N GLY A 384 33.34 26.41 4.83
CA GLY A 384 33.00 26.17 3.43
C GLY A 384 32.78 24.70 3.14
N GLY A 385 32.61 24.34 1.87
CA GLY A 385 32.45 22.95 1.47
C GLY A 385 31.51 22.77 0.29
N LYS A 386 30.80 21.64 0.26
CA LYS A 386 29.90 21.28 -0.84
C LYS A 386 28.49 21.00 -0.34
N ILE A 387 27.51 21.49 -1.09
CA ILE A 387 26.11 21.13 -0.89
C ILE A 387 25.54 20.47 -2.15
N ALA A 388 24.61 19.54 -1.96
CA ALA A 388 23.81 18.97 -3.02
C ALA A 388 22.34 19.35 -2.79
N THR A 389 21.70 19.96 -3.79
CA THR A 389 20.26 20.20 -3.79
C THR A 389 19.54 18.98 -4.36
N VAL A 390 18.53 18.48 -3.63
CA VAL A 390 17.73 17.30 -4.02
C VAL A 390 16.26 17.67 -4.22
N LYS A 391 15.55 16.93 -5.09
CA LYS A 391 14.18 17.25 -5.56
C LYS A 391 13.08 16.84 -4.58
N ILE A 392 13.28 17.05 -3.28
CA ILE A 392 12.26 16.74 -2.29
C ILE A 392 12.15 17.85 -1.25
N GLY A 393 10.93 18.29 -0.99
CA GLY A 393 10.61 19.30 0.02
C GLY A 393 9.38 18.94 0.83
N TYR A 394 8.90 19.90 1.63
CA TYR A 394 7.78 19.66 2.52
C TYR A 394 6.44 19.45 1.80
N ALA A 395 6.28 19.96 0.57
CA ALA A 395 5.08 19.71 -0.22
C ALA A 395 5.09 18.31 -0.88
N ASP A 396 6.23 17.60 -0.88
CA ASP A 396 6.33 16.17 -1.21
C ASP A 396 6.04 15.25 -0.02
N GLY A 397 6.02 15.80 1.20
CA GLY A 397 5.89 15.05 2.45
C GLY A 397 7.15 15.02 3.32
N TYR A 398 8.27 15.60 2.88
CA TYR A 398 9.49 15.66 3.69
C TYR A 398 9.41 16.82 4.69
N SER A 399 8.94 16.51 5.91
CA SER A 399 8.63 17.50 6.95
C SER A 399 9.72 18.55 7.15
N ARG A 400 9.30 19.80 7.39
CA ARG A 400 10.22 20.90 7.71
C ARG A 400 11.05 20.65 8.97
N ALA A 401 10.57 19.78 9.86
CA ALA A 401 11.29 19.34 11.06
C ALA A 401 12.62 18.62 10.75
N PHE A 402 12.77 18.04 9.55
CA PHE A 402 14.03 17.43 9.09
C PHE A 402 15.12 18.44 8.73
N GLY A 403 14.85 19.75 8.79
CA GLY A 403 15.83 20.77 8.46
C GLY A 403 17.01 20.82 9.45
N ASN A 404 18.01 21.63 9.09
CA ASN A 404 19.13 21.99 9.95
C ASN A 404 19.93 20.79 10.48
N GLY A 405 20.04 19.72 9.70
CA GLY A 405 20.84 18.54 10.02
C GLY A 405 20.15 17.48 10.87
N VAL A 406 18.87 17.69 11.23
CA VAL A 406 18.04 16.67 11.90
C VAL A 406 17.82 15.49 10.96
N GLY A 407 17.32 15.78 9.76
CA GLY A 407 17.10 14.80 8.71
C GLY A 407 18.40 14.32 8.08
N LYS A 408 18.42 13.04 7.69
CA LYS A 408 19.50 12.44 6.91
C LYS A 408 18.93 11.72 5.69
N MET A 409 19.76 11.54 4.67
CA MET A 409 19.45 10.74 3.48
C MET A 409 20.68 9.92 3.08
N LEU A 410 20.47 8.76 2.47
CA LEU A 410 21.56 7.94 1.94
C LEU A 410 21.96 8.42 0.55
N LEU A 411 23.25 8.71 0.38
CA LEU A 411 23.86 9.12 -0.88
C LEU A 411 25.18 8.35 -1.05
N ASN A 412 25.30 7.57 -2.13
CA ASN A 412 26.46 6.68 -2.34
C ASN A 412 26.76 5.80 -1.11
N GLY A 413 25.72 5.28 -0.46
CA GLY A 413 25.82 4.43 0.75
C GLY A 413 26.14 5.17 2.05
N ASN A 414 26.28 6.50 2.04
CA ASN A 414 26.61 7.31 3.22
C ASN A 414 25.38 8.09 3.70
N LEU A 415 25.14 8.13 5.01
CA LEU A 415 24.12 9.01 5.58
C LEU A 415 24.61 10.46 5.60
N VAL A 416 23.93 11.31 4.87
CA VAL A 416 24.26 12.73 4.70
C VAL A 416 23.18 13.59 5.36
N PRO A 417 23.55 14.50 6.28
CA PRO A 417 22.58 15.37 6.92
C PRO A 417 22.08 16.47 5.99
N THR A 418 20.84 16.91 6.22
CA THR A 418 20.31 18.13 5.62
C THR A 418 21.08 19.36 6.10
N ILE A 419 21.02 20.45 5.37
CA ILE A 419 21.57 21.73 5.79
C ILE A 419 20.59 22.87 5.48
N GLY A 420 20.37 23.72 6.48
CA GLY A 420 19.37 24.77 6.44
C GLY A 420 17.93 24.24 6.48
N SER A 421 16.98 25.13 6.27
CA SER A 421 15.56 24.75 6.29
C SER A 421 15.15 23.98 5.05
N ILE A 422 14.25 23.00 5.22
CA ILE A 422 13.59 22.32 4.09
C ILE A 422 12.71 23.34 3.36
N CYS A 423 12.85 23.41 2.03
CA CYS A 423 12.02 24.27 1.17
C CYS A 423 10.78 23.50 0.67
N MET A 424 9.91 24.16 -0.09
CA MET A 424 8.65 23.58 -0.55
C MET A 424 8.88 22.33 -1.42
N ASP A 425 9.80 22.41 -2.38
CA ASP A 425 10.01 21.39 -3.41
C ASP A 425 11.41 20.78 -3.40
N MET A 426 12.32 21.34 -2.61
CA MET A 426 13.72 20.93 -2.57
C MET A 426 14.30 21.08 -1.17
N CYS A 427 15.41 20.38 -0.93
CA CYS A 427 16.24 20.61 0.23
C CYS A 427 17.72 20.42 -0.13
N MET A 428 18.60 20.78 0.79
CA MET A 428 20.05 20.71 0.59
C MET A 428 20.65 19.72 1.57
N LEU A 429 21.60 18.93 1.09
CA LEU A 429 22.43 18.02 1.86
C LEU A 429 23.86 18.55 1.93
N ASN A 430 24.51 18.43 3.09
CA ASN A 430 25.93 18.78 3.23
C ASN A 430 26.81 17.61 2.75
N VAL A 431 27.30 17.70 1.52
CA VAL A 431 28.08 16.65 0.84
C VAL A 431 29.58 16.94 0.81
N THR A 432 30.08 17.76 1.73
CA THR A 432 31.48 18.23 1.73
C THR A 432 32.51 17.09 1.67
N SER A 433 32.23 15.95 2.29
CA SER A 433 33.12 14.77 2.32
C SER A 433 32.90 13.77 1.18
N LEU A 434 31.98 14.04 0.25
CA LEU A 434 31.56 13.08 -0.77
C LEU A 434 31.77 13.63 -2.17
N ASN A 435 32.14 12.75 -3.10
CA ASN A 435 32.11 13.04 -4.52
C ASN A 435 30.69 12.76 -5.04
N VAL A 436 29.98 13.83 -5.41
CA VAL A 436 28.57 13.81 -5.79
C VAL A 436 28.41 14.58 -7.09
N LYS A 437 27.58 14.09 -8.00
CA LYS A 437 27.23 14.75 -9.27
C LYS A 437 25.72 14.88 -9.41
N THR A 438 25.30 15.82 -10.26
CA THR A 438 23.90 15.91 -10.69
C THR A 438 23.44 14.58 -11.29
N GLY A 439 22.24 14.16 -10.93
CA GLY A 439 21.64 12.89 -11.33
C GLY A 439 21.95 11.71 -10.41
N ASP A 440 22.86 11.85 -9.42
CA ASP A 440 23.07 10.79 -8.43
C ASP A 440 21.79 10.51 -7.65
N GLU A 441 21.53 9.22 -7.40
CA GLU A 441 20.39 8.73 -6.64
C GLU A 441 20.58 9.03 -5.15
N VAL A 442 19.51 9.53 -4.53
CA VAL A 442 19.45 9.81 -3.10
C VAL A 442 18.28 9.01 -2.52
N ILE A 443 18.56 8.16 -1.54
CA ILE A 443 17.51 7.40 -0.85
C ILE A 443 17.10 8.18 0.40
N VAL A 444 15.83 8.57 0.45
CA VAL A 444 15.23 9.24 1.60
C VAL A 444 14.95 8.22 2.69
N PHE A 445 14.33 7.09 2.34
CA PHE A 445 14.24 5.92 3.20
C PHE A 445 14.18 4.62 2.39
N ASN A 446 14.68 3.53 2.98
CA ASN A 446 14.63 2.15 2.50
C ASN A 446 14.80 1.18 3.68
N GLU A 447 15.27 -0.04 3.43
CA GLU A 447 15.57 -1.02 4.48
C GLU A 447 16.78 -0.65 5.37
N GLN A 448 17.71 0.18 4.88
CA GLN A 448 18.92 0.59 5.61
C GLN A 448 18.70 1.88 6.40
N HIS A 449 18.09 2.88 5.76
CA HIS A 449 17.62 4.08 6.42
C HIS A 449 16.10 4.01 6.52
N THR A 450 15.61 3.48 7.62
CA THR A 450 14.22 3.05 7.76
C THR A 450 13.28 4.22 8.03
N ILE A 451 12.00 4.00 7.76
CA ILE A 451 10.93 4.93 8.14
C ILE A 451 10.91 5.14 9.66
N VAL A 452 11.26 4.12 10.44
CA VAL A 452 11.38 4.24 11.91
C VAL A 452 12.50 5.22 12.28
N ASP A 453 13.63 5.19 11.57
CA ASP A 453 14.72 6.15 11.81
C ASP A 453 14.26 7.59 11.53
N LEU A 454 13.51 7.81 10.44
CA LEU A 454 12.95 9.13 10.13
C LEU A 454 11.93 9.58 11.18
N ALA A 455 11.03 8.68 11.59
CA ALA A 455 10.02 8.97 12.59
C ALA A 455 10.65 9.40 13.92
N ASN A 456 11.69 8.68 14.37
CA ASN A 456 12.44 9.00 15.58
C ASN A 456 13.20 10.33 15.49
N GLN A 457 13.70 10.72 14.32
CA GLN A 457 14.43 11.99 14.14
C GLN A 457 13.57 13.22 14.42
N ILE A 458 12.25 13.13 14.21
CA ILE A 458 11.32 14.27 14.35
C ILE A 458 10.19 13.99 15.37
N ASP A 459 10.39 13.00 16.24
CA ASP A 459 9.46 12.64 17.32
C ASP A 459 8.03 12.35 16.83
N THR A 460 7.91 11.46 15.84
CA THR A 460 6.63 10.97 15.32
C THR A 460 6.63 9.44 15.16
N ILE A 461 5.62 8.90 14.48
CA ILE A 461 5.40 7.48 14.20
C ILE A 461 5.54 7.16 12.70
N PRO A 462 5.91 5.92 12.33
CA PRO A 462 6.06 5.51 10.93
C PRO A 462 4.82 5.74 10.06
N TYR A 463 3.63 5.66 10.67
CA TYR A 463 2.36 5.97 10.01
C TYR A 463 2.37 7.37 9.38
N GLU A 464 2.80 8.38 10.14
CA GLU A 464 2.76 9.78 9.68
C GLU A 464 3.75 10.01 8.53
N ILE A 465 4.95 9.42 8.61
CA ILE A 465 5.96 9.52 7.54
C ILE A 465 5.40 9.00 6.21
N LEU A 466 4.73 7.83 6.23
CA LEU A 466 4.14 7.23 5.02
C LEU A 466 2.93 8.01 4.50
N THR A 467 1.99 8.37 5.39
CA THR A 467 0.75 9.05 4.98
C THR A 467 0.99 10.48 4.48
N ASN A 468 2.07 11.13 4.92
CA ASN A 468 2.40 12.49 4.51
C ASN A 468 3.06 12.57 3.12
N ILE A 469 3.44 11.44 2.51
CA ILE A 469 3.98 11.44 1.16
C ILE A 469 2.89 11.92 0.19
N SER A 470 3.07 13.12 -0.34
CA SER A 470 2.08 13.79 -1.19
C SER A 470 1.80 13.00 -2.46
N GLN A 471 0.55 13.02 -2.94
CA GLN A 471 0.14 12.37 -4.19
C GLN A 471 0.91 12.85 -5.43
N ARG A 472 1.59 14.01 -5.37
CA ARG A 472 2.46 14.49 -6.44
C ARG A 472 3.74 13.66 -6.62
N VAL A 473 4.18 12.97 -5.57
CA VAL A 473 5.28 12.01 -5.66
C VAL A 473 4.81 10.84 -6.50
N LYS A 474 5.57 10.45 -7.52
CA LYS A 474 5.15 9.33 -8.37
C LYS A 474 5.26 8.02 -7.59
N ARG A 475 4.25 7.16 -7.64
CA ARG A 475 4.34 5.79 -7.15
C ARG A 475 4.72 4.85 -8.28
N VAL A 476 5.62 3.92 -8.01
CA VAL A 476 6.00 2.83 -8.93
C VAL A 476 5.80 1.51 -8.21
N TYR A 477 4.87 0.70 -8.69
CA TYR A 477 4.56 -0.61 -8.14
C TYR A 477 5.28 -1.68 -8.93
N PHE A 478 5.87 -2.65 -8.24
CA PHE A 478 6.49 -3.80 -8.89
C PHE A 478 6.16 -5.11 -8.17
N TYR A 479 5.98 -6.17 -8.94
CA TYR A 479 5.73 -7.54 -8.52
C TYR A 479 6.55 -8.45 -9.44
N GLU A 480 7.59 -9.07 -8.89
CA GLU A 480 8.62 -9.88 -9.59
C GLU A 480 8.46 -11.39 -9.41
#